data_AF-A0A392RL55-F1
#
_entry.id   AF-A0A392RL55-F1
#
_cell.length_a   1.000
_cell.length_b   1.000
_cell.length_c   1.000
_cell.angle_alpha   90.00
_cell.angle_beta   90.00
_cell.angle_gamma   90.00
#
_symmetry.space_group_name_H-M   'P 1'
#
loop_
_entity.id
_entity.type
_entity.pdbx_description
1 polymer ?
#
loop_
_entity_poly.entity_id
_entity_poly.type
_entity_poly.pdbx_seq_one_letter_code
_entity_poly.pdbx_strand_id
1 'polypeptide(L)'
;MDFFKECMRIVESCLTDAKMDKSSVHDVVLVGGSSRIPKVQQLLGEIFNGKDLCKSINPDEAVAYGAAVQAALLSDGFKNVPDMVLRDVTPLSLGWMLEDDIMGVVIPRNTSIPVKKTEEF
;
A
#
# COMPACT_ATOMS: atom_id res chain seq x y z
N MET A 1 -13.81 18.00 8.42
CA MET A 1 -13.67 17.80 6.95
C MET A 1 -12.22 17.56 6.56
N ASP A 2 -11.25 18.04 7.34
CA ASP A 2 -9.83 18.03 6.95
C ASP A 2 -9.23 16.62 6.92
N PHE A 3 -9.57 15.74 7.87
CA PHE A 3 -9.06 14.37 7.88
C PHE A 3 -9.44 13.56 6.62
N PHE A 4 -10.64 13.74 6.08
CA PHE A 4 -11.02 13.06 4.84
C PHE A 4 -10.19 13.54 3.65
N LYS A 5 -9.94 14.85 3.56
CA LYS A 5 -9.09 15.43 2.51
C LYS A 5 -7.63 14.98 2.67
N GLU A 6 -7.16 14.86 3.91
CA GLU A 6 -5.81 14.37 4.17
C GLU A 6 -5.62 12.93 3.71
N CYS A 7 -6.60 12.04 3.94
CA CYS A 7 -6.58 10.69 3.38
C CYS A 7 -6.47 10.70 1.84
N MET A 8 -7.18 11.61 1.17
CA MET A 8 -7.14 11.73 -0.29
C MET A 8 -5.75 12.16 -0.80
N ARG A 9 -5.08 13.07 -0.08
CA ARG A 9 -3.71 13.50 -0.40
C ARG A 9 -2.72 12.33 -0.36
N ILE A 10 -2.91 11.37 0.54
CA ILE A 10 -2.08 10.16 0.61
C ILE A 10 -2.28 9.28 -0.62
N VAL A 11 -3.51 9.16 -1.13
CA VAL A 11 -3.79 8.40 -2.37
C VAL A 11 -3.07 9.03 -3.56
N GLU A 12 -3.15 10.35 -3.71
CA GLU A 12 -2.47 11.08 -4.79
C GLU A 12 -0.94 10.97 -4.70
N SER A 13 -0.39 11.07 -3.48
CA SER A 13 1.04 10.87 -3.25
C SER A 13 1.48 9.46 -3.64
N CYS A 14 0.67 8.44 -3.34
CA CYS A 14 0.95 7.05 -3.71
C CYS A 14 1.01 6.85 -5.23
N LEU A 15 0.04 7.42 -5.97
CA LEU A 15 0.05 7.39 -7.44
C LEU A 15 1.28 8.09 -8.03
N THR A 16 1.66 9.22 -7.44
CA THR A 16 2.86 9.98 -7.83
C THR A 16 4.13 9.15 -7.61
N ASP A 17 4.27 8.53 -6.44
CA ASP A 17 5.40 7.68 -6.08
C ASP A 17 5.49 6.44 -7.00
N ALA A 18 4.34 5.88 -7.38
CA ALA A 18 4.24 4.77 -8.33
C ALA A 18 4.44 5.20 -9.80
N LYS A 19 4.47 6.51 -10.08
CA LYS A 19 4.49 7.09 -11.45
C LYS A 19 3.33 6.57 -12.31
N MET A 20 2.16 6.42 -11.71
CA MET A 20 0.96 5.87 -12.36
C MET A 20 -0.12 6.94 -12.48
N ASP A 21 -0.80 6.95 -13.62
CA ASP A 21 -2.02 7.73 -13.78
C ASP A 21 -3.22 7.00 -13.12
N LYS A 22 -4.16 7.77 -12.57
CA LYS A 22 -5.38 7.23 -11.95
C LYS A 22 -6.20 6.34 -12.88
N SER A 23 -6.15 6.56 -14.20
CA SER A 23 -6.83 5.72 -15.20
C SER A 23 -6.23 4.32 -15.33
N SER A 24 -4.97 4.15 -14.94
CA SER A 24 -4.28 2.85 -14.96
C SER A 24 -4.65 1.95 -13.78
N VAL A 25 -5.42 2.48 -12.81
CA VAL A 25 -5.95 1.69 -11.70
C VAL A 25 -7.15 0.88 -12.20
N HIS A 26 -7.07 -0.44 -12.09
CA HIS A 26 -8.12 -1.34 -12.56
C HIS A 26 -9.25 -1.44 -11.54
N ASP A 27 -8.89 -1.70 -10.28
CA ASP A 27 -9.82 -1.90 -9.17
C ASP A 27 -9.44 -1.07 -7.95
N VAL A 28 -10.44 -0.65 -7.18
CA VAL A 28 -10.26 0.04 -5.89
C VAL A 28 -10.90 -0.82 -4.80
N VAL A 29 -10.07 -1.51 -4.02
CA VAL A 29 -10.53 -2.41 -2.94
C VAL A 29 -10.62 -1.64 -1.62
N LEU A 30 -11.75 -1.74 -0.93
CA LEU A 30 -11.98 -1.10 0.36
C LEU A 30 -11.70 -2.07 1.51
N VAL A 31 -10.81 -1.67 2.43
CA VAL A 31 -10.43 -2.47 3.60
C VAL A 31 -10.48 -1.60 4.86
N GLY A 32 -10.91 -2.19 5.99
CA GLY A 32 -11.09 -1.56 7.30
C GLY A 32 -12.47 -0.92 7.49
N GLY A 33 -13.02 -0.98 8.70
CA GLY A 33 -14.38 -0.53 9.00
C GLY A 33 -14.68 0.93 8.63
N SER A 34 -13.70 1.84 8.76
CA SER A 34 -13.85 3.26 8.36
C SER A 34 -14.08 3.46 6.86
N SER A 35 -13.76 2.46 6.02
CA SER A 35 -14.07 2.50 4.58
C SER A 35 -15.58 2.43 4.29
N ARG A 36 -16.40 2.06 5.28
CA ARG A 36 -17.87 2.06 5.20
C ARG A 36 -18.47 3.47 5.25
N ILE A 37 -17.69 4.49 5.65
CA ILE A 37 -18.15 5.88 5.73
C ILE A 37 -18.50 6.38 4.32
N PRO A 38 -19.75 6.80 4.05
CA PRO A 38 -20.18 7.19 2.70
C PRO A 38 -19.34 8.32 2.10
N LYS A 39 -18.88 9.26 2.93
CA LYS A 39 -18.06 10.38 2.44
C LYS A 39 -16.68 9.94 1.94
N VAL A 40 -16.08 8.92 2.55
CA VAL A 40 -14.80 8.35 2.08
C VAL A 40 -14.99 7.70 0.71
N GLN A 41 -16.05 6.90 0.56
CA GLN A 41 -16.38 6.26 -0.71
C GLN A 41 -16.67 7.28 -1.82
N GLN A 42 -17.43 8.34 -1.49
CA GLN A 42 -17.71 9.41 -2.44
C GLN A 42 -16.40 10.06 -2.95
N LEU A 43 -15.50 10.46 -2.04
CA LEU A 43 -14.26 11.13 -2.41
C LEU A 43 -13.32 10.22 -3.21
N LEU A 44 -13.23 8.92 -2.86
CA LEU A 44 -12.47 7.95 -3.66
C LEU A 44 -13.07 7.77 -5.05
N GLY A 45 -14.39 7.70 -5.17
CA GLY A 45 -15.07 7.67 -6.45
C GLY A 45 -14.74 8.90 -7.30
N GLU A 46 -14.74 10.10 -6.71
CA GLU A 46 -14.35 11.34 -7.38
C GLU A 46 -12.89 11.31 -7.88
N ILE A 47 -11.94 10.82 -7.08
CA ILE A 47 -10.52 10.68 -7.48
C ILE A 47 -10.36 9.76 -8.68
N PHE A 48 -11.03 8.61 -8.65
CA PHE A 48 -10.94 7.59 -9.70
C PHE A 48 -12.00 7.77 -10.80
N ASN A 49 -12.42 9.01 -11.07
CA ASN A 49 -13.30 9.39 -12.18
C ASN A 49 -14.64 8.62 -12.23
N GLY A 50 -15.26 8.38 -11.07
CA GLY A 50 -16.53 7.68 -10.95
C GLY A 50 -16.44 6.16 -11.09
N LYS A 51 -15.23 5.59 -11.03
CA LYS A 51 -15.04 4.13 -11.01
C LYS A 51 -15.76 3.48 -9.82
N ASP A 52 -16.38 2.33 -10.07
CA ASP A 52 -17.01 1.53 -9.03
C ASP A 52 -15.98 1.00 -8.03
N LEU A 53 -16.26 1.20 -6.75
CA LEU A 53 -15.43 0.68 -5.67
C LEU A 53 -15.76 -0.80 -5.42
N CYS A 54 -14.74 -1.64 -5.30
CA CYS A 54 -14.90 -3.07 -5.08
C CYS A 54 -15.44 -3.34 -3.67
N LYS A 55 -16.63 -3.95 -3.62
CA LYS A 55 -17.37 -4.31 -2.40
C LYS A 55 -17.58 -5.82 -2.26
N SER A 56 -16.93 -6.63 -3.09
CA SER A 56 -17.04 -8.10 -3.04
C SER A 56 -16.29 -8.73 -1.88
N ILE A 57 -15.43 -7.96 -1.19
CA ILE A 57 -14.61 -8.41 -0.07
C ILE A 57 -15.12 -7.77 1.21
N ASN A 58 -15.20 -8.56 2.29
CA ASN A 58 -15.54 -8.05 3.62
C ASN A 58 -14.40 -7.14 4.13
N PRO A 59 -14.61 -5.83 4.34
CA PRO A 59 -13.54 -4.91 4.70
C PRO A 59 -12.93 -5.20 6.08
N ASP A 60 -13.67 -5.86 6.98
CA ASP A 60 -13.20 -6.13 8.35
C ASP A 60 -12.35 -7.42 8.44
N GLU A 61 -12.46 -8.31 7.45
CA GLU A 61 -11.81 -9.63 7.44
C GLU A 61 -10.73 -9.77 6.38
N ALA A 62 -10.70 -8.89 5.38
CA ALA A 62 -9.79 -8.98 4.23
C ALA A 62 -8.32 -9.15 4.62
N VAL A 63 -7.87 -8.40 5.63
CA VAL A 63 -6.48 -8.45 6.11
C VAL A 63 -6.17 -9.80 6.74
N ALA A 64 -7.05 -10.29 7.62
CA ALA A 64 -6.88 -11.57 8.29
C ALA A 64 -6.90 -12.73 7.29
N TYR A 65 -7.78 -12.65 6.30
CA TYR A 65 -7.86 -13.63 5.21
C TYR A 65 -6.56 -13.69 4.40
N GLY A 66 -6.04 -12.53 3.96
CA GLY A 66 -4.77 -12.47 3.22
C GLY A 66 -3.59 -13.00 4.04
N ALA A 67 -3.53 -12.67 5.34
CA ALA A 67 -2.53 -13.20 6.25
C ALA A 67 -2.61 -14.72 6.41
N ALA A 68 -3.81 -15.29 6.48
CA ALA A 68 -4.02 -16.73 6.56
C ALA A 68 -3.55 -17.45 5.28
N VAL A 69 -3.82 -16.87 4.10
CA VAL A 69 -3.30 -17.40 2.82
C VAL A 69 -1.78 -17.38 2.80
N GLN A 70 -1.15 -16.27 3.23
CA GLN A 70 0.30 -16.18 3.31
C GLN A 70 0.89 -17.18 4.32
N ALA A 71 0.23 -17.41 5.47
CA ALA A 71 0.66 -18.40 6.45
C ALA A 71 0.57 -19.82 5.90
N ALA A 72 -0.48 -20.14 5.14
CA ALA A 72 -0.63 -21.44 4.48
C ALA A 72 0.46 -21.67 3.42
N LEU A 73 0.88 -20.63 2.70
CA LEU A 73 1.99 -20.69 1.74
C LEU A 73 3.34 -21.01 2.38
N LEU A 74 3.57 -20.50 3.60
CA LEU A 74 4.81 -20.70 4.34
C LEU A 74 4.81 -22.02 5.14
N SER A 75 3.67 -22.70 5.24
CA SER A 75 3.50 -23.91 6.03
C SER A 75 3.49 -25.15 5.15
N ASP A 76 4.16 -26.22 5.60
CA ASP A 76 4.04 -27.52 4.97
C ASP A 76 2.67 -28.15 5.25
N GLY A 77 2.09 -28.85 4.26
CA GLY A 77 0.88 -29.67 4.45
C GLY A 77 -0.42 -29.11 3.85
N PHE A 78 -0.44 -27.86 3.37
CA PHE A 78 -1.57 -27.33 2.62
C PHE A 78 -1.40 -27.57 1.11
N LYS A 79 -2.31 -28.32 0.50
CA LYS A 79 -2.20 -28.76 -0.91
C LYS A 79 -2.86 -27.84 -1.93
N ASN A 80 -3.76 -26.96 -1.49
CA ASN A 80 -4.60 -26.11 -2.34
C ASN A 80 -4.36 -24.63 -2.05
N VAL A 81 -3.10 -24.20 -2.02
CA VAL A 81 -2.74 -22.80 -1.82
C VAL A 81 -2.41 -22.18 -3.18
N PRO A 82 -2.87 -20.94 -3.49
CA PRO A 82 -2.58 -20.30 -4.77
C PRO A 82 -1.07 -20.11 -4.97
N ASP A 83 -0.54 -20.42 -6.15
CA ASP A 83 0.84 -20.06 -6.48
C ASP A 83 0.96 -18.53 -6.57
N MET A 84 1.62 -17.92 -5.60
CA MET A 84 1.70 -16.47 -5.44
C MET A 84 3.09 -16.07 -4.95
N VAL A 85 3.66 -15.03 -5.57
CA VAL A 85 4.89 -14.37 -5.10
C VAL A 85 4.55 -12.97 -4.62
N LEU A 86 4.84 -12.68 -3.35
CA LEU A 86 4.68 -11.35 -2.77
C LEU A 86 5.98 -10.56 -2.93
N ARG A 87 5.89 -9.36 -3.49
CA ARG A 87 7.00 -8.41 -3.56
C ARG A 87 6.59 -7.11 -2.89
N ASP A 88 7.20 -6.82 -1.75
CA ASP A 88 6.90 -5.63 -0.94
C ASP A 88 8.03 -4.60 -1.00
N VAL A 89 7.86 -3.43 -0.38
CA VAL A 89 8.79 -2.30 -0.42
C VAL A 89 9.00 -1.65 0.97
N THR A 90 10.07 -0.87 1.13
CA THR A 90 10.27 -0.02 2.32
C THR A 90 9.30 1.18 2.31
N PRO A 91 8.58 1.50 3.40
CA PRO A 91 7.63 2.62 3.40
C PRO A 91 8.30 4.00 3.50
N LEU A 92 9.47 4.05 4.13
CA LEU A 92 10.26 5.27 4.36
C LEU A 92 11.71 5.07 3.91
N SER A 93 12.37 6.19 3.65
CA SER A 93 13.79 6.21 3.34
C SER A 93 14.59 5.90 4.62
N LEU A 94 15.52 4.96 4.51
CA LEU A 94 16.45 4.60 5.58
C LEU A 94 17.81 5.23 5.26
N GLY A 95 18.43 5.80 6.28
CA GLY A 95 19.66 6.55 6.14
C GLY A 95 20.24 6.88 7.50
N TRP A 96 21.22 7.75 7.50
CA TRP A 96 21.90 8.21 8.71
C TRP A 96 22.05 9.73 8.67
N MET A 97 22.44 10.32 9.79
CA MET A 97 22.59 11.76 9.94
C MET A 97 23.99 12.21 9.52
N LEU A 98 24.06 13.15 8.58
CA LEU A 98 25.25 13.90 8.20
C LEU A 98 25.42 15.13 9.12
N GLU A 99 26.41 15.98 8.84
CA GLU A 99 26.53 17.29 9.48
C GLU A 99 25.34 18.20 9.13
N ASP A 100 25.08 19.20 9.97
CA ASP A 100 24.01 20.20 9.81
C ASP A 100 22.56 19.64 9.73
N ASP A 101 22.26 18.57 10.47
CA ASP A 101 20.93 17.92 10.51
C ASP A 101 20.43 17.39 9.14
N ILE A 102 21.35 17.19 8.18
CA ILE A 102 21.02 16.64 6.86
C ILE A 102 20.97 15.11 6.94
N MET A 103 19.92 14.48 6.42
CA MET A 103 19.83 13.02 6.34
C MET A 103 20.47 12.49 5.04
N GLY A 104 21.52 11.67 5.17
CA GLY A 104 22.08 10.88 4.08
C GLY A 104 21.26 9.61 3.86
N VAL A 105 20.48 9.56 2.78
CA VAL A 105 19.61 8.41 2.45
C VAL A 105 20.41 7.28 1.81
N VAL A 106 20.38 6.10 2.42
CA VAL A 106 21.05 4.88 1.92
C VAL A 106 20.07 3.99 1.14
N ILE A 107 18.89 3.72 1.72
CA ILE A 107 17.81 2.95 1.10
C ILE A 107 16.61 3.89 0.92
N PRO A 108 16.33 4.37 -0.30
CA PRO A 108 15.17 5.21 -0.55
C PRO A 108 13.85 4.50 -0.21
N ARG A 109 12.82 5.26 0.17
CA ARG A 109 11.44 4.74 0.28
C ARG A 109 11.00 4.09 -1.04
N ASN A 110 10.06 3.17 -0.95
CA ASN A 110 9.52 2.35 -2.03
C ASN A 110 10.57 1.44 -2.70
N THR A 111 11.69 1.14 -2.03
CA THR A 111 12.68 0.14 -2.52
C THR A 111 12.17 -1.27 -2.24
N SER A 112 12.17 -2.16 -3.24
CA SER A 112 11.73 -3.56 -3.06
C SER A 112 12.57 -4.31 -2.03
N ILE A 113 11.90 -5.11 -1.18
CA ILE A 113 12.55 -6.01 -0.22
C ILE A 113 12.57 -7.46 -0.77
N PRO A 114 13.60 -8.26 -0.42
CA PRO A 114 14.76 -7.93 0.42
C PRO A 114 15.78 -7.03 -0.29
N VAL A 115 16.43 -6.12 0.46
CA VAL A 115 17.47 -5.22 -0.05
C VAL A 115 18.63 -5.11 0.95
N LYS A 116 19.85 -5.02 0.43
CA LYS A 116 21.07 -4.68 1.17
C LYS A 116 21.83 -3.62 0.39
N LYS A 117 22.22 -2.54 1.07
CA LYS A 117 23.07 -1.49 0.52
C LYS A 117 24.15 -1.12 1.53
N THR A 118 25.31 -0.75 1.01
CA THR A 118 26.45 -0.24 1.76
C THR A 118 26.96 0.97 1.02
N GLU A 119 27.11 2.10 1.73
CA GLU A 119 27.80 3.28 1.23
C GLU A 119 29.12 3.40 1.99
N GLU A 120 30.20 3.65 1.24
CA GLU A 120 31.51 3.95 1.81
C GLU A 120 31.64 5.46 1.98
N PHE A 121 32.17 5.88 3.14
CA PHE A 121 32.37 7.28 3.51
C PHE A 121 33.85 7.63 3.55
#